data_AF-A0A944DAD6-F1
#
_entry.id   AF-A0A944DAD6-F1
#
_cell.length_a   1.000
_cell.length_b   1.000
_cell.length_c   1.000
_cell.angle_alpha   90.00
_cell.angle_beta   90.00
_cell.angle_gamma   90.00
#
_symmetry.space_group_name_H-M   'P 1'
#
loop_
_entity.id
_entity.type
_entity.pdbx_description
1 polymer ?
#
loop_
_entity_poly.entity_id
_entity_poly.type
_entity_poly.pdbx_seq_one_letter_code
_entity_poly.pdbx_strand_id
1 'polypeptide(L)'
;MARNRSSRMGCPNCGATAHIRTSRALSNKSRELYFQCTDPDCEAVFKGVLEVVSIVGDSKLPVEARMGDLLRPADRRKAPDENQTDMFAQPAPSG
;
A
#
# COMPACT_ATOMS: atom_id res chain seq x y z
N MET A 1 25.58 11.98 -0.05
CA MET A 1 24.24 12.36 -0.55
C MET A 1 23.37 11.10 -0.64
N ALA A 2 22.59 10.78 0.39
CA ALA A 2 21.72 9.60 0.38
C ALA A 2 20.52 9.88 -0.53
N ARG A 3 20.42 9.15 -1.65
CA ARG A 3 19.29 9.24 -2.57
C ARG A 3 18.03 8.80 -1.81
N ASN A 4 17.15 9.76 -1.54
CA ASN A 4 15.83 9.54 -0.98
C ASN A 4 15.04 8.68 -1.96
N ARG A 5 15.11 7.35 -1.79
CA ARG A 5 14.38 6.42 -2.64
C ARG A 5 12.92 6.57 -2.27
N SER A 6 12.14 7.20 -3.15
CA SER A 6 10.69 6.99 -3.22
C SER A 6 10.43 5.51 -2.99
N SER A 7 9.53 5.19 -2.06
CA SER A 7 9.16 3.86 -1.60
C SER A 7 8.68 2.98 -2.78
N ARG A 8 9.63 2.43 -3.52
CA ARG A 8 9.44 1.43 -4.58
C ARG A 8 9.63 0.08 -3.93
N MET A 9 8.58 -0.72 -3.91
CA MET A 9 8.69 -2.13 -3.53
C MET A 9 9.26 -2.89 -4.73
N GLY A 10 10.23 -3.77 -4.50
CA GLY A 10 10.69 -4.70 -5.53
C GLY A 10 9.65 -5.80 -5.75
N CYS A 11 9.45 -6.20 -6.99
CA CYS A 11 8.65 -7.37 -7.32
C CYS A 11 9.31 -8.61 -6.70
N PRO A 12 8.58 -9.41 -5.91
CA PRO A 12 9.14 -10.62 -5.32
C PRO A 12 9.45 -11.71 -6.36
N ASN A 13 8.91 -11.61 -7.57
CA ASN A 13 9.10 -12.60 -8.62
C ASN A 13 10.34 -12.32 -9.49
N CYS A 14 10.53 -11.09 -9.95
CA CYS A 14 11.64 -10.74 -10.86
C CYS A 14 12.59 -9.64 -10.33
N GLY A 15 12.30 -9.03 -9.18
CA GLY A 15 13.10 -7.95 -8.61
C GLY A 15 12.95 -6.58 -9.29
N ALA A 16 12.18 -6.49 -10.38
CA ALA A 16 11.85 -5.21 -11.01
C ALA A 16 11.05 -4.30 -10.06
N THR A 17 10.87 -3.03 -10.42
CA THR A 17 10.05 -2.12 -9.62
C THR A 17 8.58 -2.55 -9.67
N ALA A 18 7.87 -2.42 -8.55
CA ALA A 18 6.43 -2.53 -8.51
C ALA A 18 5.77 -1.20 -8.09
N HIS A 19 4.72 -0.82 -8.80
CA HIS A 19 3.93 0.39 -8.51
C HIS A 19 2.73 0.06 -7.62
N ILE A 20 2.49 0.93 -6.63
CA ILE A 20 1.26 0.88 -5.84
C ILE A 20 0.12 1.36 -6.73
N ARG A 21 -0.86 0.49 -6.97
CA ARG A 21 -2.10 0.83 -7.68
C ARG A 21 -3.11 1.42 -6.73
N THR A 22 -3.32 0.78 -5.59
CA THR A 22 -4.30 1.21 -4.59
C THR A 22 -3.82 0.92 -3.18
N SER A 23 -4.41 1.62 -2.21
CA SER A 23 -4.14 1.46 -0.79
C SER A 23 -5.44 1.50 -0.01
N ARG A 24 -5.54 0.63 1.00
CA ARG A 24 -6.63 0.61 1.97
C ARG A 24 -6.07 0.81 3.37
N ALA A 25 -6.62 1.76 4.13
CA ALA A 25 -6.28 1.92 5.54
C ALA A 25 -6.81 0.73 6.34
N LEU A 26 -5.94 0.10 7.14
CA LEU A 26 -6.29 -0.95 8.10
C LEU A 26 -6.34 -0.40 9.53
N SER A 27 -5.47 0.56 9.84
CA SER A 27 -5.42 1.28 11.11
C SER A 27 -4.75 2.66 10.87
N ASN A 28 -4.58 3.46 11.93
CA ASN A 28 -3.77 4.68 11.82
C ASN A 28 -2.28 4.40 11.51
N LYS A 29 -1.80 3.19 11.82
CA LYS A 29 -0.39 2.79 11.63
C LYS A 29 -0.18 1.85 10.45
N SER A 30 -1.24 1.25 9.91
CA SER A 30 -1.12 0.16 8.93
C SER A 30 -2.02 0.37 7.72
N ARG A 31 -1.49 0.05 6.53
CA ARG A 31 -2.19 0.11 5.25
C ARG A 31 -1.95 -1.16 4.45
N GLU A 32 -3.00 -1.71 3.85
CA GLU A 32 -2.88 -2.69 2.77
C GLU A 32 -2.59 -1.94 1.46
N LEU A 33 -1.69 -2.49 0.65
CA LEU A 33 -1.23 -1.93 -0.60
C LEU A 33 -1.30 -3.00 -1.69
N TYR A 34 -1.77 -2.60 -2.86
CA TYR A 34 -1.81 -3.44 -4.04
C TYR A 34 -0.74 -2.97 -5.01
N PHE A 35 0.11 -3.89 -5.44
CA PHE A 35 1.26 -3.62 -6.29
C PHE A 35 1.09 -4.32 -7.64
N GLN A 36 1.56 -3.67 -8.70
CA GLN A 36 1.75 -4.28 -10.01
C GLN A 36 3.20 -4.11 -10.45
N CYS A 37 3.83 -5.20 -10.89
CA CYS A 37 5.16 -5.18 -11.47
C CYS A 37 5.20 -4.29 -12.72
N THR A 38 6.29 -3.54 -12.91
CA THR A 38 6.49 -2.73 -14.12
C THR A 38 7.10 -3.50 -15.27
N ASP A 39 7.61 -4.70 -15.00
CA ASP A 39 8.20 -5.56 -16.01
C ASP A 39 7.08 -6.23 -16.82
N PRO A 40 6.97 -5.95 -18.14
CA PRO A 40 5.90 -6.47 -18.99
C PRO A 40 5.96 -7.99 -19.20
N ASP A 41 7.10 -8.64 -18.92
CA ASP A 41 7.20 -10.10 -18.98
C ASP A 41 6.74 -10.74 -17.66
N CYS A 42 6.82 -10.00 -16.55
CA CYS A 42 6.45 -10.51 -15.24
C CYS A 42 5.00 -10.19 -14.86
N GLU A 43 4.57 -8.94 -15.06
CA GLU A 43 3.23 -8.37 -14.76
C GLU A 43 2.58 -8.74 -13.41
N ALA A 44 3.36 -9.30 -12.48
CA ALA A 44 2.84 -9.86 -11.25
C ALA A 44 2.08 -8.80 -10.43
N VAL A 45 0.89 -9.18 -9.98
CA VAL A 45 0.06 -8.40 -9.07
C VAL A 45 0.09 -9.04 -7.69
N PHE A 46 0.39 -8.25 -6.66
CA PHE A 46 0.51 -8.76 -5.30
C PHE A 46 0.08 -7.74 -4.26
N LYS A 47 -0.23 -8.22 -3.05
CA LYS A 47 -0.58 -7.37 -1.91
C LYS A 47 0.57 -7.29 -0.92
N GLY A 48 0.70 -6.17 -0.24
CA GLY A 48 1.61 -5.99 0.88
C GLY A 48 0.99 -5.12 1.96
N VAL A 49 1.51 -5.23 3.18
CA VAL A 49 1.11 -4.37 4.30
C VAL A 49 2.25 -3.40 4.61
N LEU A 50 1.95 -2.10 4.61
CA LEU A 50 2.84 -1.06 5.12
C LEU A 50 2.42 -0.73 6.54
N GLU A 51 3.31 -0.95 7.50
CA GLU A 51 3.07 -0.69 8.91
C GLU A 51 4.15 0.22 9.50
N VAL A 52 3.71 1.19 10.31
CA VAL A 52 4.59 2.03 11.13
C VAL A 52 4.98 1.24 12.38
N VAL A 53 6.19 0.67 12.35
CA VAL A 53 6.72 -0.16 13.45
C VAL A 53 7.11 0.69 14.66
N SER A 54 7.76 1.83 14.43
CA SER A 54 8.22 2.72 15.50
C SER A 54 8.42 4.15 15.01
N ILE A 55 8.15 5.13 15.87
CA ILE A 55 8.48 6.52 15.62
C ILE A 55 9.90 6.76 16.11
N VAL A 56 10.82 7.12 15.21
CA VAL A 56 12.25 7.29 15.53
C VAL A 56 12.61 8.75 15.90
N GLY A 57 11.69 9.69 15.77
CA GLY A 57 11.93 11.10 16.10
C GLY A 57 10.74 11.76 16.78
N ASP A 58 10.96 12.93 17.37
CA ASP A 58 9.92 13.60 18.14
C ASP A 58 8.84 14.22 17.25
N SER A 59 7.58 13.96 17.62
CA SER A 59 6.45 14.70 17.08
C SER A 59 6.33 16.04 17.78
N LYS A 60 6.33 17.12 17.00
CA LYS A 60 6.07 18.49 17.49
C LYS A 60 4.61 18.72 17.91
N LEU A 61 3.74 17.74 17.67
CA LEU A 61 2.35 17.83 18.09
C LEU A 61 2.21 17.56 19.60
N PRO A 62 1.39 18.35 20.31
CA PRO A 62 1.07 18.09 21.71
C PRO A 62 0.35 16.74 21.83
N VAL A 63 0.52 16.06 22.97
CA VAL A 63 0.09 14.66 23.17
C VAL A 63 -1.41 14.50 22.94
N GLU A 64 -2.18 15.52 23.28
CA GLU A 64 -3.65 15.58 23.17
C GLU A 64 -4.11 15.69 21.70
N ALA A 65 -3.25 16.22 20.82
CA ALA A 65 -3.51 16.28 19.38
C ALA A 65 -3.01 15.03 18.63
N ARG A 66 -2.26 14.15 19.31
CA ARG A 66 -1.79 12.90 18.69
C ARG A 66 -2.96 11.95 18.57
N MET A 67 -3.26 11.59 17.33
CA MET A 67 -4.29 10.60 17.07
C MET A 67 -3.82 9.24 17.52
N GLY A 68 -4.63 8.56 18.33
CA GLY A 68 -4.43 7.16 18.71
C GLY A 68 -4.65 6.21 17.53
N ASP A 69 -4.80 4.92 17.81
CA ASP A 69 -4.89 3.88 16.78
C ASP A 69 -6.25 3.83 16.04
N LEU A 70 -7.18 4.73 16.37
CA LEU A 70 -8.49 4.81 15.73
C LEU A 70 -8.37 5.34 14.29
N LEU A 71 -8.92 4.58 13.33
CA LEU A 71 -9.14 5.05 11.97
C LEU A 71 -10.00 6.32 12.00
N ARG A 72 -9.59 7.36 11.27
CA ARG A 72 -10.42 8.56 11.12
C ARG A 72 -11.75 8.16 10.46
N PRO A 73 -12.90 8.61 11.01
CA PRO A 73 -14.20 8.47 10.34
C PRO A 73 -14.26 9.11 8.94
N ALA A 74 -13.29 9.96 8.57
CA ALA A 74 -13.20 10.60 7.27
C ALA A 74 -12.68 9.68 6.14
N ASP A 75 -12.08 8.53 6.44
CA ASP A 75 -11.76 7.50 5.43
C ASP A 75 -13.01 6.73 4.94
N ARG A 76 -14.19 7.05 5.48
CA ARG A 76 -15.48 6.42 5.13
C ARG A 76 -16.02 6.78 3.74
N ARG A 77 -15.26 7.51 2.89
CA ARG A 77 -15.64 7.87 1.52
C ARG A 77 -14.47 7.87 0.54
N LYS A 78 -13.82 6.73 0.38
CA LYS A 78 -13.71 6.19 -0.98
C LYS A 78 -14.34 4.82 -0.89
N ALA A 79 -15.43 4.59 -1.64
CA ALA A 79 -15.84 3.23 -1.90
C ALA A 79 -14.58 2.42 -2.29
N PRO A 80 -14.47 1.13 -1.91
CA PRO A 80 -13.48 0.28 -2.56
C PRO A 80 -13.66 0.55 -4.05
N ASP A 81 -12.64 1.13 -4.68
CA ASP A 81 -12.67 1.37 -6.11
C ASP A 81 -12.97 -0.01 -6.70
N GLU A 82 -14.12 -0.23 -7.34
CA GLU A 82 -14.59 -1.60 -7.67
C GLU A 82 -13.57 -2.31 -8.58
N ASN A 83 -12.75 -1.54 -9.28
CA ASN A 83 -11.53 -1.93 -9.98
C ASN A 83 -10.41 -2.56 -9.11
N GLN A 84 -10.45 -2.44 -7.78
CA GLN A 84 -9.54 -3.10 -6.83
C GLN A 84 -9.79 -4.61 -6.76
N THR A 85 -11.04 -5.02 -6.92
CA THR A 85 -11.43 -6.44 -6.93
C THR A 85 -11.11 -7.05 -8.30
N ASP A 86 -11.28 -6.28 -9.36
CA ASP A 86 -11.02 -6.67 -10.74
C ASP A 86 -9.52 -6.89 -11.07
N MET A 87 -8.59 -6.33 -10.27
CA MET A 87 -7.15 -6.63 -10.43
C MET A 87 -6.79 -8.11 -10.16
N PHE A 88 -7.65 -8.86 -9.46
CA PHE A 88 -7.50 -10.30 -9.21
C PHE A 88 -8.55 -11.14 -9.96
N ALA A 89 -9.38 -10.51 -10.81
CA ALA A 89 -10.19 -11.25 -11.76
C ALA A 89 -9.23 -11.81 -12.83
N GLN A 90 -8.63 -12.96 -12.51
CA GLN A 90 -7.94 -13.76 -13.51
C GLN A 90 -8.95 -14.05 -14.63
N PRO A 91 -8.61 -13.87 -15.92
CA PRO A 91 -9.42 -14.50 -16.95
C PRO A 91 -9.46 -15.99 -16.62
N ALA A 92 -10.67 -16.54 -16.55
CA ALA A 92 -10.87 -17.97 -16.28
C ALA A 92 -9.92 -18.77 -17.20
N PRO A 93 -9.24 -19.82 -16.70
CA PRO A 93 -8.42 -20.65 -17.57
C PRO A 93 -9.34 -21.16 -18.69
N SER A 94 -9.04 -20.76 -19.92
CA SER A 94 -9.70 -21.26 -21.12
C SER A 94 -9.28 -22.72 -21.29
N GLY A 95 -10.06 -23.61 -20.69
CA GLY A 95 -10.04 -25.05 -20.95
C GLY A 95 -10.72 -25.39 -22.26
#